data_AF-A0A924YR30-F1
#
_entry.id   AF-A0A924YR30-F1
#
_cell.length_a   1.000
_cell.length_b   1.000
_cell.length_c   1.000
_cell.angle_alpha   90.00
_cell.angle_beta   90.00
_cell.angle_gamma   90.00
#
_symmetry.space_group_name_H-M   'P 1'
#
loop_
_entity.id
_entity.type
_entity.pdbx_description
1 polymer ?
#
loop_
_entity_poly.entity_id
_entity_poly.type
_entity_poly.pdbx_seq_one_letter_code
_entity_poly.pdbx_strand_id
1 'polypeptide(L)'
;MKSKYGEDDLESSTQLLMSNLATSMTDVVKQAIKDVLNEFDFEKLLTIAAGKTVRDVKGGYFSKEEDPTGQFVYRLVDGEGRRHKSLGYYDECAKDATTAAIHSPNAVVSEPDVSERDASDIAKDMLSPLPDRIEALNEWIFLDNDSAAAFVLDELKNGEANDEWLTALVFAAEDVKLPLAEQQDQAARLLRDVALNLRNRAEARFERVVWSAIRRFGSLVPVENADQLLNFLDRKGAVDTRLVALQSVVHIFELEPLADPATVQRLADRVFELAIKLLDRDLLFPGEIAAIVEQAIQALACMGDPRLRDCFDRLPSVEAPWFAELVNRNLRGLLDEWSEHVGEPAYQQIVDVLRGGV
;
A
#
# COMPACT_ATOMS: atom_id res chain seq x y z
N MET A 1 -46.82 -14.75 54.06
CA MET A 1 -45.61 -15.32 53.43
C MET A 1 -45.03 -14.26 52.50
N LYS A 2 -43.95 -13.57 52.91
CA LYS A 2 -43.24 -12.61 52.06
C LYS A 2 -42.16 -13.37 51.28
N SER A 3 -42.23 -13.33 49.96
CA SER A 3 -41.24 -13.92 49.05
C SER A 3 -39.90 -13.23 49.24
N LYS A 4 -38.88 -14.01 49.58
CA LYS A 4 -37.51 -13.59 49.87
C LYS A 4 -36.58 -14.25 48.83
N TYR A 5 -36.83 -13.95 47.56
CA TYR A 5 -36.04 -14.30 46.39
C TYR A 5 -36.19 -13.09 45.46
N GLY A 6 -35.16 -12.38 45.00
CA GLY A 6 -33.72 -12.57 45.02
C GLY A 6 -33.19 -11.58 43.99
N GLU A 7 -33.02 -10.31 44.38
CA GLU A 7 -32.44 -9.27 43.51
C GLU A 7 -30.95 -9.52 43.25
N ASP A 8 -30.28 -10.24 44.15
CA ASP A 8 -28.85 -10.58 44.05
C ASP A 8 -28.51 -11.53 42.86
N ASP A 9 -29.47 -12.33 42.37
CA ASP A 9 -29.21 -13.30 41.28
C ASP A 9 -29.20 -12.65 39.88
N LEU A 10 -29.91 -11.52 39.71
CA LEU A 10 -29.98 -10.80 38.43
C LEU A 10 -28.73 -9.95 38.20
N GLU A 11 -28.17 -9.37 39.26
CA GLU A 11 -26.96 -8.54 39.19
C GLU A 11 -25.70 -9.39 38.96
N SER A 12 -25.65 -10.60 39.54
CA SER A 12 -24.57 -11.55 39.30
C SER A 12 -24.56 -12.08 37.85
N SER A 13 -25.75 -12.31 37.28
CA SER A 13 -25.91 -12.79 35.91
C SER A 13 -25.51 -11.74 34.85
N THR A 14 -25.82 -10.46 35.08
CA THR A 14 -25.40 -9.37 34.19
C THR A 14 -23.91 -9.07 34.30
N GLN A 15 -23.31 -9.15 35.50
CA GLN A 15 -21.85 -9.01 35.65
C GLN A 15 -21.08 -10.13 34.94
N LEU A 16 -21.57 -11.38 35.00
CA LEU A 16 -20.95 -12.50 34.30
C LEU A 16 -21.03 -12.34 32.77
N LEU A 17 -22.16 -11.88 32.24
CA LEU A 17 -22.36 -11.58 30.82
C LEU A 17 -21.44 -10.46 30.33
N MET A 18 -21.31 -9.37 31.10
CA MET A 18 -20.45 -8.24 30.75
C MET A 18 -18.96 -8.62 30.81
N SER A 19 -18.56 -9.46 31.76
CA SER A 19 -17.19 -10.01 31.86
C SER A 19 -16.83 -10.91 30.67
N ASN A 20 -17.75 -11.78 30.25
CA ASN A 20 -17.56 -12.64 29.08
C ASN A 20 -17.51 -11.84 27.77
N LEU A 21 -18.32 -10.78 27.66
CA LEU A 21 -18.31 -9.88 26.51
C LEU A 21 -17.00 -9.08 26.42
N ALA A 22 -16.50 -8.57 27.54
CA ALA A 22 -15.24 -7.85 27.61
C ALA A 22 -14.04 -8.74 27.26
N THR A 23 -14.06 -10.00 27.68
CA THR A 23 -13.01 -10.99 27.38
C THR A 23 -13.04 -11.37 25.90
N SER A 24 -14.23 -11.60 25.33
CA SER A 24 -14.42 -11.88 23.90
C SER A 24 -13.95 -10.71 23.01
N MET A 25 -14.31 -9.46 23.35
CA MET A 25 -13.82 -8.28 22.62
C MET A 25 -12.31 -8.11 22.73
N THR A 26 -11.73 -8.41 23.89
CA THR A 26 -10.28 -8.34 24.10
C THR A 26 -9.56 -9.37 23.23
N ASP A 27 -10.11 -10.57 23.07
CA ASP A 27 -9.50 -11.62 22.26
C ASP A 27 -9.68 -11.38 20.75
N VAL A 28 -10.80 -10.78 20.32
CA VAL A 28 -10.98 -10.30 18.93
C VAL A 28 -9.99 -9.19 18.60
N VAL A 29 -9.78 -8.22 19.50
CA VAL A 29 -8.80 -7.14 19.30
C VAL A 29 -7.36 -7.70 19.29
N LYS A 30 -7.03 -8.65 20.17
CA LYS A 30 -5.72 -9.32 20.14
C LYS A 30 -5.50 -10.08 18.83
N GLN A 31 -6.53 -10.75 18.32
CA GLN A 31 -6.43 -11.49 17.06
C GLN A 31 -6.27 -10.54 15.88
N ALA A 32 -7.04 -9.44 15.82
CA ALA A 32 -6.86 -8.42 14.79
C ALA A 32 -5.47 -7.76 14.84
N ILE A 33 -4.95 -7.47 16.04
CA ILE A 33 -3.57 -6.99 16.20
C ILE A 33 -2.56 -8.04 15.74
N LYS A 34 -2.78 -9.31 16.05
CA LYS A 34 -1.90 -10.41 15.62
C LYS A 34 -1.91 -10.60 14.10
N ASP A 35 -3.07 -10.44 13.47
CA ASP A 35 -3.23 -10.56 12.03
C ASP A 35 -2.56 -9.37 11.31
N VAL A 36 -2.73 -8.14 11.83
CA VAL A 36 -1.99 -6.97 11.34
C VAL A 36 -0.48 -7.14 11.53
N LEU A 37 -0.02 -7.64 12.68
CA LEU A 37 1.41 -7.87 12.94
C LEU A 37 2.01 -9.00 12.10
N ASN A 38 1.20 -9.98 11.67
CA ASN A 38 1.63 -11.06 10.78
C ASN A 38 1.65 -10.63 9.30
N GLU A 39 0.86 -9.61 8.92
CA GLU A 39 0.86 -9.03 7.56
C GLU A 39 2.02 -8.07 7.30
N PHE A 40 2.59 -7.48 8.34
CA PHE A 40 3.82 -6.70 8.23
C PHE A 40 5.05 -7.62 8.19
N ASP A 41 5.83 -7.50 7.13
CA ASP A 41 7.15 -8.12 7.02
C ASP A 41 8.06 -7.60 8.15
N PHE A 42 8.15 -8.40 9.21
CA PHE A 42 8.82 -8.06 10.46
C PHE A 42 10.32 -7.79 10.24
N GLU A 43 10.93 -8.39 9.20
CA GLU A 43 12.30 -8.11 8.79
C GLU A 43 12.47 -6.73 8.15
N LYS A 44 11.48 -6.24 7.39
CA LYS A 44 11.49 -4.85 6.89
C LYS A 44 11.37 -3.82 8.02
N LEU A 45 10.55 -4.10 9.04
CA LEU A 45 10.44 -3.25 10.23
C LEU A 45 11.74 -3.23 11.04
N LEU A 46 12.42 -4.37 11.17
CA LEU A 46 13.72 -4.47 11.85
C LEU A 46 14.86 -3.81 11.07
N THR A 47 14.89 -3.94 9.73
CA THR A 47 15.89 -3.27 8.87
C THR A 47 15.73 -1.74 8.92
N ILE A 48 14.50 -1.23 8.98
CA ILE A 48 14.21 0.19 9.18
C ILE A 48 14.58 0.64 10.62
N ALA A 49 14.30 -0.19 11.63
CA ALA A 49 14.61 0.10 13.04
C ALA A 49 16.11 -0.01 13.39
N ALA A 50 16.88 -0.84 12.69
CA ALA A 50 18.32 -1.00 12.88
C ALA A 50 19.11 0.22 12.33
N GLY A 51 18.52 1.00 11.42
CA GLY A 51 19.11 2.22 10.87
C GLY A 51 18.52 3.53 11.36
N LYS A 52 17.32 3.54 11.99
CA LYS A 52 16.65 4.75 12.46
C LYS A 52 15.88 4.51 13.75
N THR A 53 16.10 5.39 14.75
CA THR A 53 15.26 5.51 15.93
C THR A 53 13.86 5.94 15.49
N VAL A 54 12.92 5.00 15.41
CA VAL A 54 11.50 5.30 15.18
C VAL A 54 10.96 5.96 16.45
N ARG A 55 10.91 7.30 16.45
CA ARG A 55 10.04 8.08 17.32
C ARG A 55 8.72 8.29 16.59
N ASP A 56 7.78 7.35 16.70
CA ASP A 56 6.39 7.72 16.95
C ASP A 56 5.50 6.50 17.20
N VAL A 57 5.05 6.35 18.45
CA VAL A 57 3.63 6.45 18.86
C VAL A 57 3.69 6.90 20.32
N LYS A 58 3.30 8.15 20.65
CA LYS A 58 3.30 8.71 22.02
C LYS A 58 4.64 8.56 22.77
N GLY A 59 5.74 8.96 22.14
CA GLY A 59 7.04 9.11 22.80
C GLY A 59 7.75 7.81 23.21
N GLY A 60 7.26 6.64 22.82
CA GLY A 60 7.93 5.36 23.08
C GLY A 60 9.07 5.04 22.10
N TYR A 61 9.94 4.10 22.48
CA TYR A 61 11.00 3.52 21.65
C TYR A 61 11.14 2.02 21.89
N PHE A 62 11.75 1.30 20.94
CA PHE A 62 12.11 -0.10 21.11
C PHE A 62 13.52 -0.23 21.71
N SER A 63 13.64 -1.03 22.76
CA SER A 63 14.90 -1.35 23.44
C SER A 63 15.31 -2.79 23.12
N LYS A 64 16.56 -3.00 22.67
CA LYS A 64 17.21 -4.31 22.56
C LYS A 64 17.99 -4.56 23.85
N GLU A 65 17.59 -5.57 24.63
CA GLU A 65 18.26 -5.96 25.87
C GLU A 65 18.73 -7.41 25.75
N GLU A 66 19.96 -7.69 26.18
CA GLU A 66 20.47 -9.06 26.30
C GLU A 66 20.09 -9.58 27.69
N ASP A 67 19.42 -10.73 27.73
CA ASP A 67 19.03 -11.35 28.98
C ASP A 67 20.18 -12.18 29.59
N PRO A 68 20.07 -12.68 30.84
CA PRO A 68 21.13 -13.45 31.48
C PRO A 68 21.49 -14.77 30.77
N THR A 69 20.70 -15.20 29.79
CA THR A 69 20.97 -16.39 28.97
C THR A 69 21.71 -16.07 27.68
N GLY A 70 22.00 -14.79 27.42
CA GLY A 70 22.63 -14.32 26.18
C GLY A 70 21.66 -14.15 25.02
N GLN A 71 20.35 -14.21 25.27
CA GLN A 71 19.34 -14.01 24.23
C GLN A 71 18.90 -12.55 24.18
N PHE A 72 18.73 -12.01 22.96
CA PHE A 72 18.22 -10.67 22.78
C PHE A 72 16.68 -10.63 22.88
N VAL A 73 16.20 -9.69 23.68
CA VAL A 73 14.77 -9.42 23.90
C VAL A 73 14.48 -7.99 23.47
N TYR A 74 13.46 -7.83 22.64
CA TYR A 74 12.97 -6.52 22.22
C TYR A 74 11.77 -6.11 23.09
N ARG A 75 11.86 -4.92 23.70
CA ARG A 75 10.80 -4.35 24.54
C ARG A 75 10.37 -2.99 24.04
N LEU A 76 9.06 -2.74 24.05
CA LEU A 76 8.52 -1.40 23.89
C LEU A 76 8.62 -0.65 25.22
N VAL A 77 9.28 0.51 25.19
CA VAL A 77 9.38 1.45 26.30
C VAL A 77 8.51 2.65 25.94
N ASP A 78 7.58 3.06 26.80
CA ASP A 78 6.77 4.26 26.54
C ASP A 78 7.53 5.57 26.86
N GLY A 79 6.93 6.72 26.54
CA GLY A 79 7.51 8.03 26.78
C GLY A 79 7.75 8.40 28.26
N GLU A 80 7.24 7.59 29.20
CA GLU A 80 7.51 7.73 30.64
C GLU A 80 8.56 6.71 31.15
N GLY A 81 9.15 5.91 30.25
CA GLY A 81 10.15 4.91 30.58
C GLY A 81 9.59 3.61 31.13
N ARG A 82 8.27 3.40 31.11
CA ARG A 82 7.65 2.16 31.58
C ARG A 82 7.79 1.08 30.49
N ARG A 83 8.22 -0.11 30.93
CA ARG A 83 8.49 -1.25 30.06
C ARG A 83 7.21 -2.06 29.86
N HIS A 84 6.82 -2.27 28.61
CA HIS A 84 5.69 -3.12 28.26
C HIS A 84 6.12 -4.58 28.02
N LYS A 85 5.15 -5.48 27.89
CA LYS A 85 5.36 -6.93 27.77
C LYS A 85 6.35 -7.26 26.66
N SER A 86 7.26 -8.21 26.93
CA SER A 86 8.24 -8.70 25.95
C SER A 86 7.56 -9.14 24.66
N LEU A 87 8.09 -8.71 23.51
CA LEU A 87 7.57 -9.07 22.18
C LEU A 87 8.10 -10.42 21.68
N GLY A 88 8.99 -11.09 22.42
CA GLY A 88 9.52 -12.40 22.09
C GLY A 88 11.04 -12.50 22.24
N TYR A 89 11.54 -13.72 22.12
CA TYR A 89 12.97 -14.03 22.05
C TYR A 89 13.35 -14.20 20.57
N TYR A 90 14.46 -13.60 20.15
CA TYR A 90 15.01 -13.83 18.81
C TYR A 90 16.31 -14.64 18.96
N ASP A 91 16.35 -15.80 18.33
CA ASP A 91 17.50 -16.70 18.39
C ASP A 91 18.45 -16.38 17.24
N GLU A 92 19.45 -15.53 17.50
CA GLU A 92 20.49 -15.19 16.51
C GLU A 92 21.40 -16.41 16.19
N CYS A 93 21.31 -17.52 16.94
CA CYS A 93 22.12 -18.72 16.75
C CYS A 93 21.68 -19.66 15.60
N ALA A 94 20.61 -19.34 14.86
CA ALA A 94 20.15 -20.19 13.74
C ALA A 94 21.01 -20.09 12.45
N LYS A 95 22.08 -19.28 12.43
CA LYS A 95 22.96 -19.13 11.25
C LYS A 95 24.13 -20.12 11.18
N ASP A 96 24.49 -20.82 12.27
CA ASP A 96 25.75 -21.58 12.34
C ASP A 96 25.59 -23.11 12.51
N ALA A 97 24.43 -23.68 12.16
CA ALA A 97 24.17 -25.11 12.35
C ALA A 97 24.05 -25.91 11.03
N THR A 98 25.03 -25.78 10.12
CA THR A 98 25.15 -26.73 9.00
C THR A 98 26.58 -27.08 8.61
N THR A 99 27.45 -27.40 9.57
CA THR A 99 28.76 -27.99 9.24
C THR A 99 29.21 -29.03 10.26
N ALA A 100 28.74 -30.27 10.11
CA ALA A 100 29.43 -31.42 10.69
C ALA A 100 29.22 -32.70 9.85
N ALA A 101 30.36 -33.23 9.40
CA ALA A 101 30.62 -34.58 8.88
C ALA A 101 30.21 -34.90 7.43
N ILE A 102 31.22 -34.96 6.55
CA ILE A 102 31.70 -36.19 5.86
C ILE A 102 33.09 -35.88 5.26
N HIS A 103 34.11 -36.61 5.72
CA HIS A 103 35.44 -36.64 5.09
C HIS A 103 35.42 -37.59 3.88
N SER A 104 35.78 -37.09 2.71
CA SER A 104 36.34 -37.86 1.60
C SER A 104 37.34 -36.98 0.82
N PRO A 105 38.58 -37.41 0.59
CA PRO A 105 39.55 -36.63 -0.17
C PRO A 105 39.36 -36.94 -1.65
N ASN A 106 38.42 -36.25 -2.29
CA ASN A 106 38.38 -36.16 -3.75
C ASN A 106 38.87 -34.77 -4.16
N ALA A 107 39.67 -34.76 -5.22
CA ALA A 107 40.41 -33.62 -5.74
C ALA A 107 39.61 -32.32 -5.68
N VAL A 108 40.18 -31.32 -4.99
CA VAL A 108 39.76 -29.93 -5.04
C VAL A 108 39.96 -29.46 -6.48
N VAL A 109 38.94 -29.65 -7.31
CA VAL A 109 38.69 -28.76 -8.43
C VAL A 109 38.28 -27.47 -7.75
N SER A 110 39.21 -26.52 -7.67
CA SER A 110 38.89 -25.17 -7.24
C SER A 110 37.73 -24.70 -8.09
N GLU A 111 36.54 -24.60 -7.50
CA GLU A 111 35.45 -23.85 -8.12
C GLU A 111 36.04 -22.48 -8.43
N PRO A 112 35.92 -22.00 -9.69
CA PRO A 112 36.44 -20.69 -10.05
C PRO A 112 35.88 -19.69 -9.05
N ASP A 113 36.76 -18.82 -8.55
CA ASP A 113 36.42 -17.75 -7.61
C ASP A 113 35.26 -16.93 -8.20
N VAL A 114 34.03 -17.24 -7.79
CA VAL A 114 32.78 -16.63 -8.29
C VAL A 114 32.64 -15.19 -7.76
N SER A 115 33.65 -14.68 -7.05
CA SER A 115 33.57 -13.47 -6.21
C SER A 115 33.57 -12.13 -6.94
N GLU A 116 33.57 -12.08 -8.27
CA GLU A 116 33.53 -10.80 -9.01
C GLU A 116 32.66 -10.82 -10.28
N ARG A 117 31.57 -11.60 -10.33
CA ARG A 117 30.57 -11.34 -11.38
C ARG A 117 29.86 -10.03 -11.07
N ASP A 118 29.84 -9.11 -12.04
CA ASP A 118 29.09 -7.86 -11.92
C ASP A 118 27.59 -8.15 -11.77
N ALA A 119 26.91 -7.34 -10.95
CA ALA A 119 25.47 -7.46 -10.73
C ALA A 119 24.68 -7.40 -12.05
N SER A 120 25.16 -6.58 -13.01
CA SER A 120 24.55 -6.50 -14.33
C SER A 120 24.67 -7.80 -15.14
N ASP A 121 25.77 -8.53 -14.99
CA ASP A 121 26.00 -9.81 -15.65
C ASP A 121 25.15 -10.93 -15.04
N ILE A 122 24.95 -10.90 -13.72
CA ILE A 122 24.10 -11.88 -13.02
C ILE A 122 22.63 -11.66 -13.40
N ALA A 123 22.14 -10.42 -13.38
CA ALA A 123 20.75 -10.10 -13.69
C ALA A 123 20.33 -10.52 -15.13
N LYS A 124 21.25 -10.37 -16.10
CA LYS A 124 21.07 -10.74 -17.52
C LYS A 124 21.20 -12.23 -17.80
N ASP A 125 21.82 -12.98 -16.90
CA ASP A 125 22.10 -14.40 -17.13
C ASP A 125 20.85 -15.26 -16.93
N MET A 126 20.26 -15.69 -18.05
CA MET A 126 19.08 -16.55 -18.06
C MET A 126 19.32 -17.95 -17.47
N LEU A 127 20.59 -18.34 -17.25
CA LEU A 127 20.95 -19.60 -16.59
C LEU A 127 21.09 -19.43 -15.07
N SER A 128 21.21 -18.20 -14.56
CA SER A 128 21.23 -17.93 -13.12
C SER A 128 19.87 -18.21 -12.50
N PRO A 129 19.82 -18.75 -11.25
CA PRO A 129 18.59 -18.88 -10.49
C PRO A 129 17.84 -17.54 -10.39
N LEU A 130 16.51 -17.58 -10.49
CA LEU A 130 15.69 -16.38 -10.46
C LEU A 130 15.91 -15.51 -9.19
N PRO A 131 16.00 -16.07 -7.97
CA PRO A 131 16.29 -15.26 -6.78
C PRO A 131 17.58 -14.42 -6.92
N ASP A 132 18.65 -15.05 -7.40
CA ASP A 132 19.96 -14.40 -7.59
C ASP A 132 19.88 -13.28 -8.64
N ARG A 133 19.10 -13.49 -9.71
CA ARG A 133 18.86 -12.46 -10.74
C ARG A 133 18.10 -11.25 -10.18
N ILE A 134 17.14 -11.48 -9.29
CA ILE A 134 16.36 -10.42 -8.64
C ILE A 134 17.24 -9.63 -7.67
N GLU A 135 18.04 -10.31 -6.85
CA GLU A 135 18.99 -9.68 -5.93
C GLU A 135 20.00 -8.82 -6.70
N ALA A 136 20.60 -9.38 -7.75
CA ALA A 136 21.53 -8.67 -8.61
C ALA A 136 20.88 -7.49 -9.35
N LEU A 137 19.61 -7.60 -9.78
CA LEU A 137 18.90 -6.46 -10.37
C LEU A 137 18.71 -5.33 -9.35
N ASN A 138 18.34 -5.64 -8.11
CA ASN A 138 18.19 -4.63 -7.06
C ASN A 138 19.52 -3.95 -6.71
N GLU A 139 20.60 -4.73 -6.62
CA GLU A 139 21.95 -4.19 -6.45
C GLU A 139 22.34 -3.29 -7.62
N TRP A 140 22.05 -3.72 -8.86
CA TRP A 140 22.35 -2.94 -10.06
C TRP A 140 21.56 -1.61 -10.09
N ILE A 141 20.28 -1.60 -9.72
CA ILE A 141 19.47 -0.37 -9.59
C ILE A 141 20.09 0.62 -8.62
N PHE A 142 20.71 0.13 -7.55
CA PHE A 142 21.39 0.94 -6.55
C PHE A 142 22.74 1.49 -7.05
N LEU A 143 23.54 0.67 -7.74
CA LEU A 143 24.87 1.02 -8.23
C LEU A 143 24.86 1.89 -9.50
N ASP A 144 23.99 1.57 -10.46
CA ASP A 144 23.88 2.24 -11.76
C ASP A 144 22.42 2.23 -12.25
N ASN A 145 21.65 3.19 -11.73
CA ASN A 145 20.22 3.29 -12.00
C ASN A 145 19.89 3.51 -13.48
N ASP A 146 20.68 4.29 -14.20
CA ASP A 146 20.41 4.64 -15.60
C ASP A 146 20.53 3.39 -16.50
N SER A 147 21.59 2.60 -16.31
CA SER A 147 21.77 1.35 -17.05
C SER A 147 20.74 0.29 -16.65
N ALA A 148 20.42 0.16 -15.36
CA ALA A 148 19.40 -0.76 -14.87
C ALA A 148 18.00 -0.38 -15.39
N ALA A 149 17.66 0.91 -15.43
CA ALA A 149 16.40 1.40 -15.98
C ALA A 149 16.26 1.03 -17.46
N ALA A 150 17.31 1.26 -18.26
CA ALA A 150 17.32 0.87 -19.67
C ALA A 150 17.10 -0.65 -19.85
N PHE A 151 17.75 -1.47 -19.01
CA PHE A 151 17.57 -2.92 -19.01
C PHE A 151 16.14 -3.34 -18.64
N VAL A 152 15.57 -2.78 -17.56
CA VAL A 152 14.19 -3.07 -17.14
C VAL A 152 13.19 -2.75 -18.25
N LEU A 153 13.36 -1.63 -18.95
CA LEU A 153 12.48 -1.25 -20.06
C LEU A 153 12.63 -2.15 -21.29
N ASP A 154 13.84 -2.62 -21.59
CA ASP A 154 14.08 -3.57 -22.68
C ASP A 154 13.43 -4.93 -22.36
N GLU A 155 13.63 -5.43 -21.14
CA GLU A 155 13.05 -6.70 -20.69
C GLU A 155 11.52 -6.65 -20.63
N LEU A 156 10.93 -5.56 -20.13
CA LEU A 156 9.47 -5.36 -20.15
C LEU A 156 8.92 -5.32 -21.58
N LYS A 157 9.69 -4.81 -22.55
CA LYS A 157 9.32 -4.74 -23.96
C LYS A 157 9.41 -6.09 -24.66
N ASN A 158 10.37 -6.94 -24.28
CA ASN A 158 10.59 -8.23 -24.91
C ASN A 158 9.38 -9.17 -24.77
N GLY A 159 8.59 -9.06 -23.69
CA GLY A 159 7.30 -9.75 -23.54
C GLY A 159 7.35 -11.27 -23.43
N GLU A 160 8.54 -11.88 -23.57
CA GLU A 160 8.81 -13.31 -23.45
C GLU A 160 9.24 -13.73 -22.04
N ALA A 161 9.24 -12.80 -21.08
CA ALA A 161 9.54 -13.08 -19.69
C ALA A 161 8.54 -14.09 -19.10
N ASN A 162 9.06 -15.05 -18.32
CA ASN A 162 8.18 -15.87 -17.49
C ASN A 162 7.49 -14.98 -16.43
N ASP A 163 6.36 -15.46 -15.89
CA ASP A 163 5.52 -14.68 -14.98
C ASP A 163 6.25 -14.16 -13.73
N GLU A 164 7.19 -14.94 -13.19
CA GLU A 164 7.93 -14.57 -11.98
C GLU A 164 8.97 -13.49 -12.27
N TRP A 165 9.64 -13.56 -13.42
CA TRP A 165 10.56 -12.51 -13.88
C TRP A 165 9.81 -11.23 -14.26
N LEU A 166 8.67 -11.35 -14.95
CA LEU A 166 7.80 -10.19 -15.23
C LEU A 166 7.36 -9.50 -13.94
N THR A 167 7.02 -10.28 -12.91
CA THR A 167 6.68 -9.75 -11.59
C THR A 167 7.85 -8.95 -10.99
N ALA A 168 9.07 -9.49 -11.03
CA ALA A 168 10.26 -8.79 -10.56
C ALA A 168 10.53 -7.50 -11.34
N LEU A 169 10.39 -7.51 -12.67
CA LEU A 169 10.58 -6.34 -13.52
C LEU A 169 9.57 -5.22 -13.24
N VAL A 170 8.30 -5.57 -12.95
CA VAL A 170 7.28 -4.58 -12.57
C VAL A 170 7.64 -3.90 -11.25
N PHE A 171 8.09 -4.65 -10.24
CA PHE A 171 8.54 -4.06 -8.98
C PHE A 171 9.82 -3.23 -9.16
N ALA A 172 10.79 -3.74 -9.91
CA ALA A 172 11.99 -2.97 -10.27
C ALA A 172 11.63 -1.64 -10.98
N ALA A 173 10.58 -1.63 -11.80
CA ALA A 173 10.11 -0.42 -12.46
C ALA A 173 9.58 0.66 -11.49
N GLU A 174 9.11 0.30 -10.28
CA GLU A 174 8.78 1.26 -9.21
C GLU A 174 10.05 1.95 -8.66
N ASP A 175 11.19 1.24 -8.61
CA ASP A 175 12.42 1.69 -7.96
C ASP A 175 13.40 2.43 -8.90
N VAL A 176 13.31 2.19 -10.21
CA VAL A 176 14.16 2.88 -11.20
C VAL A 176 13.72 4.34 -11.41
N LYS A 177 14.69 5.24 -11.61
CA LYS A 177 14.46 6.63 -11.99
C LYS A 177 14.47 6.72 -13.51
N LEU A 178 13.53 7.50 -14.04
CA LEU A 178 13.37 7.70 -15.48
C LEU A 178 13.47 9.20 -15.76
N PRO A 179 14.69 9.77 -15.91
CA PRO A 179 14.86 11.21 -16.05
C PRO A 179 14.43 11.73 -17.43
N LEU A 180 14.38 10.87 -18.44
CA LEU A 180 14.04 11.25 -19.82
C LEU A 180 12.55 11.03 -20.08
N ALA A 181 11.88 12.05 -20.65
CA ALA A 181 10.47 11.97 -21.00
C ALA A 181 10.13 10.78 -21.93
N GLU A 182 11.03 10.44 -22.87
CA GLU A 182 10.86 9.29 -23.75
C GLU A 182 10.85 7.96 -22.99
N GLN A 183 11.69 7.83 -21.96
CA GLN A 183 11.73 6.63 -21.10
C GLN A 183 10.48 6.55 -20.23
N GLN A 184 10.02 7.68 -19.68
CA GLN A 184 8.78 7.75 -18.89
C GLN A 184 7.57 7.32 -19.73
N ASP A 185 7.45 7.84 -20.95
CA ASP A 185 6.38 7.52 -21.89
C ASP A 185 6.44 6.04 -22.35
N GLN A 186 7.64 5.51 -22.60
CA GLN A 186 7.83 4.08 -22.87
C GLN A 186 7.40 3.21 -21.67
N ALA A 187 7.87 3.54 -20.46
CA ALA A 187 7.54 2.81 -19.25
C ALA A 187 6.04 2.83 -18.96
N ALA A 188 5.41 4.00 -19.09
CA ALA A 188 3.97 4.16 -18.91
C ALA A 188 3.17 3.25 -19.85
N ARG A 189 3.52 3.20 -21.14
CA ARG A 189 2.88 2.29 -22.09
C ARG A 189 3.06 0.82 -21.71
N LEU A 190 4.29 0.40 -21.44
CA LEU A 190 4.60 -1.00 -21.12
C LEU A 190 3.87 -1.45 -19.85
N LEU A 191 3.91 -0.65 -18.78
CA LEU A 191 3.27 -0.97 -17.51
C LEU A 191 1.74 -0.99 -17.62
N ARG A 192 1.16 -0.07 -18.40
CA ARG A 192 -0.28 -0.11 -18.71
C ARG A 192 -0.64 -1.41 -19.42
N ASP A 193 0.12 -1.82 -20.42
CA ASP A 193 -0.17 -3.02 -21.21
C ASP A 193 0.01 -4.30 -20.36
N VAL A 194 1.03 -4.34 -19.49
CA VAL A 194 1.22 -5.42 -18.49
C VAL A 194 0.04 -5.48 -17.53
N ALA A 195 -0.39 -4.34 -16.96
CA ALA A 195 -1.52 -4.28 -16.05
C ALA A 195 -2.82 -4.77 -16.72
N LEU A 196 -3.09 -4.34 -17.96
CA LEU A 196 -4.27 -4.77 -18.72
C LEU A 196 -4.25 -6.27 -19.05
N ASN A 197 -3.09 -6.83 -19.38
CA ASN A 197 -2.92 -8.25 -19.64
C ASN A 197 -3.18 -9.07 -18.35
N LEU A 198 -2.45 -8.76 -17.28
CA LEU A 198 -2.47 -9.53 -16.04
C LEU A 198 -3.80 -9.42 -15.28
N ARG A 199 -4.50 -8.27 -15.36
CA ARG A 199 -5.79 -8.06 -14.68
C ARG A 199 -6.87 -9.08 -15.06
N ASN A 200 -6.81 -9.63 -16.27
CA ASN A 200 -7.79 -10.63 -16.73
C ASN A 200 -7.45 -12.06 -16.28
N ARG A 201 -6.27 -12.28 -15.69
CA ARG A 201 -5.83 -13.59 -15.21
C ARG A 201 -6.37 -13.82 -13.80
N ALA A 202 -6.96 -15.00 -13.57
CA ALA A 202 -7.60 -15.35 -12.29
C ALA A 202 -6.63 -15.73 -11.16
N GLU A 203 -5.33 -15.64 -11.38
CA GLU A 203 -4.32 -16.05 -10.42
C GLU A 203 -4.09 -14.93 -9.39
N ALA A 204 -4.40 -15.20 -8.12
CA ALA A 204 -4.30 -14.22 -7.02
C ALA A 204 -2.91 -13.58 -6.89
N ARG A 205 -1.84 -14.28 -7.30
CA ARG A 205 -0.46 -13.75 -7.26
C ARG A 205 -0.25 -12.50 -8.10
N PHE A 206 -1.07 -12.26 -9.13
CA PHE A 206 -0.92 -11.07 -9.98
C PHE A 206 -1.57 -9.81 -9.44
N GLU A 207 -2.40 -9.90 -8.40
CA GLU A 207 -3.10 -8.74 -7.85
C GLU A 207 -2.13 -7.62 -7.49
N ARG A 208 -1.10 -7.93 -6.68
CA ARG A 208 -0.08 -6.96 -6.27
C ARG A 208 0.73 -6.41 -7.45
N VAL A 209 0.98 -7.25 -8.46
CA VAL A 209 1.73 -6.88 -9.67
C VAL A 209 0.93 -5.90 -10.52
N VAL A 210 -0.36 -6.17 -10.72
CA VAL A 210 -1.28 -5.28 -11.43
C VAL A 210 -1.38 -3.94 -10.70
N TRP A 211 -1.52 -3.95 -9.37
CA TRP A 211 -1.59 -2.71 -8.59
C TRP A 211 -0.29 -1.89 -8.68
N SER A 212 0.87 -2.54 -8.57
CA SER A 212 2.19 -1.91 -8.74
C SER A 212 2.34 -1.28 -10.14
N ALA A 213 1.99 -2.03 -11.19
CA ALA A 213 2.02 -1.53 -12.55
C ALA A 213 1.09 -0.32 -12.76
N ILE A 214 -0.13 -0.33 -12.18
CA ILE A 214 -1.07 0.80 -12.26
C ILE A 214 -0.55 2.03 -11.51
N ARG A 215 -0.04 1.87 -10.28
CA ARG A 215 0.53 3.00 -9.52
C ARG A 215 1.68 3.64 -10.28
N ARG A 216 2.62 2.81 -10.76
CA ARG A 216 3.78 3.31 -11.49
C ARG A 216 3.37 3.97 -12.80
N PHE A 217 2.44 3.37 -13.54
CA PHE A 217 1.80 4.00 -14.71
C PHE A 217 1.20 5.36 -14.37
N GLY A 218 0.40 5.45 -13.30
CA GLY A 218 -0.22 6.69 -12.82
C GLY A 218 0.78 7.78 -12.47
N SER A 219 1.94 7.43 -11.92
CA SER A 219 3.03 8.39 -11.61
C SER A 219 3.81 8.89 -12.83
N LEU A 220 3.66 8.24 -13.99
CA LEU A 220 4.42 8.53 -15.21
C LEU A 220 3.56 9.14 -16.31
N VAL A 221 2.24 8.92 -16.27
CA VAL A 221 1.32 9.40 -17.30
C VAL A 221 1.09 10.90 -17.13
N PRO A 222 1.25 11.71 -18.18
CA PRO A 222 0.95 13.14 -18.08
C PRO A 222 -0.56 13.36 -17.99
N VAL A 223 -0.96 14.52 -17.44
CA VAL A 223 -2.35 14.87 -17.15
C VAL A 223 -3.27 14.72 -18.37
N GLU A 224 -2.81 15.10 -19.56
CA GLU A 224 -3.58 15.04 -20.81
C GLU A 224 -3.92 13.60 -21.22
N ASN A 225 -3.22 12.62 -20.64
CA ASN A 225 -3.37 11.20 -20.89
C ASN A 225 -4.03 10.45 -19.72
N ALA A 226 -4.50 11.15 -18.68
CA ALA A 226 -5.14 10.54 -17.50
C ALA A 226 -6.37 9.67 -17.86
N ASP A 227 -7.05 10.00 -18.96
CA ASP A 227 -8.18 9.23 -19.52
C ASP A 227 -7.83 7.74 -19.78
N GLN A 228 -6.56 7.39 -19.92
CA GLN A 228 -6.11 6.01 -20.05
C GLN A 228 -6.41 5.15 -18.79
N LEU A 229 -6.57 5.78 -17.61
CA LEU A 229 -6.97 5.11 -16.37
C LEU A 229 -8.42 4.60 -16.39
N LEU A 230 -9.26 5.07 -17.32
CA LEU A 230 -10.65 4.59 -17.49
C LEU A 230 -10.72 3.07 -17.60
N ASN A 231 -9.73 2.45 -18.26
CA ASN A 231 -9.69 1.00 -18.42
C ASN A 231 -9.66 0.27 -17.07
N PHE A 232 -9.06 0.85 -16.04
CA PHE A 232 -8.91 0.26 -14.71
C PHE A 232 -10.04 0.64 -13.73
N LEU A 233 -10.90 1.60 -14.08
CA LEU A 233 -12.08 1.99 -13.29
C LEU A 233 -13.31 1.11 -13.57
N ASP A 234 -13.25 0.26 -14.58
CA ASP A 234 -14.27 -0.75 -14.84
C ASP A 234 -14.16 -1.92 -13.85
N ARG A 235 -15.28 -2.58 -13.54
CA ARG A 235 -15.27 -3.86 -12.81
C ARG A 235 -15.12 -5.02 -13.79
N LYS A 236 -14.03 -5.02 -14.56
CA LYS A 236 -13.67 -6.08 -15.53
C LYS A 236 -12.45 -6.83 -15.02
N GLY A 237 -12.32 -8.10 -15.42
CA GLY A 237 -11.20 -8.95 -15.03
C GLY A 237 -11.37 -9.62 -13.66
N ALA A 238 -10.33 -10.30 -13.22
CA ALA A 238 -10.30 -11.04 -11.96
C ALA A 238 -9.72 -10.21 -10.80
N VAL A 239 -8.88 -9.22 -11.12
CA VAL A 239 -8.30 -8.29 -10.15
C VAL A 239 -9.14 -7.00 -10.11
N ASP A 240 -9.58 -6.59 -8.91
CA ASP A 240 -10.21 -5.28 -8.75
C ASP A 240 -9.14 -4.19 -8.76
N THR A 241 -9.26 -3.27 -9.71
CA THR A 241 -8.28 -2.20 -9.95
C THR A 241 -8.83 -0.82 -9.65
N ARG A 242 -10.09 -0.73 -9.21
CA ARG A 242 -10.78 0.56 -9.08
C ARG A 242 -10.12 1.46 -8.04
N LEU A 243 -9.81 0.90 -6.87
CA LEU A 243 -9.18 1.67 -5.78
C LEU A 243 -7.82 2.22 -6.21
N VAL A 244 -6.93 1.37 -6.72
CA VAL A 244 -5.59 1.80 -7.13
C VAL A 244 -5.62 2.77 -8.30
N ALA A 245 -6.56 2.59 -9.25
CA ALA A 245 -6.74 3.53 -10.34
C ALA A 245 -7.21 4.91 -9.84
N LEU A 246 -8.13 4.96 -8.88
CA LEU A 246 -8.57 6.23 -8.27
C LEU A 246 -7.45 6.91 -7.50
N GLN A 247 -6.64 6.14 -6.76
CA GLN A 247 -5.44 6.67 -6.11
C GLN A 247 -4.47 7.29 -7.11
N SER A 248 -4.27 6.63 -8.27
CA SER A 248 -3.49 7.18 -9.37
C SER A 248 -4.12 8.45 -9.97
N VAL A 249 -5.45 8.53 -10.09
CA VAL A 249 -6.12 9.77 -10.51
C VAL A 249 -5.84 10.88 -9.50
N VAL A 250 -6.06 10.65 -8.21
CA VAL A 250 -5.76 11.63 -7.16
C VAL A 250 -4.32 12.11 -7.27
N HIS A 251 -3.36 11.19 -7.37
CA HIS A 251 -1.93 11.51 -7.48
C HIS A 251 -1.58 12.38 -8.71
N ILE A 252 -2.21 12.14 -9.86
CA ILE A 252 -1.97 12.94 -11.08
C ILE A 252 -2.41 14.40 -10.87
N PHE A 253 -3.51 14.62 -10.16
CA PHE A 253 -4.13 15.94 -10.02
C PHE A 253 -3.85 16.61 -8.66
N GLU A 254 -3.26 15.93 -7.68
CA GLU A 254 -2.97 16.49 -6.35
C GLU A 254 -1.83 17.52 -6.39
N LEU A 255 -0.89 17.40 -7.34
CA LEU A 255 0.27 18.29 -7.42
C LEU A 255 -0.10 19.68 -7.95
N GLU A 256 -1.05 19.76 -8.89
CA GLU A 256 -1.49 21.01 -9.48
C GLU A 256 -2.97 20.90 -9.92
N PRO A 257 -3.82 21.87 -9.55
CA PRO A 257 -5.19 21.92 -10.05
C PRO A 257 -5.27 21.96 -11.58
N LEU A 258 -6.26 21.28 -12.14
CA LEU A 258 -6.44 21.24 -13.59
C LEU A 258 -6.90 22.61 -14.13
N ALA A 259 -6.15 23.16 -15.09
CA ALA A 259 -6.48 24.45 -15.71
C ALA A 259 -7.80 24.43 -16.51
N ASP A 260 -8.13 23.31 -17.16
CA ASP A 260 -9.38 23.12 -17.90
C ASP A 260 -10.02 21.75 -17.57
N PRO A 261 -11.03 21.72 -16.68
CA PRO A 261 -11.77 20.50 -16.33
C PRO A 261 -12.38 19.75 -17.52
N ALA A 262 -12.66 20.43 -18.65
CA ALA A 262 -13.24 19.79 -19.82
C ALA A 262 -12.30 18.75 -20.47
N THR A 263 -10.98 18.87 -20.24
CA THR A 263 -9.98 17.95 -20.79
C THR A 263 -10.08 16.53 -20.25
N VAL A 264 -10.65 16.36 -19.05
CA VAL A 264 -10.76 15.07 -18.34
C VAL A 264 -12.22 14.66 -18.12
N GLN A 265 -13.16 15.24 -18.87
CA GLN A 265 -14.60 15.06 -18.66
C GLN A 265 -15.02 13.59 -18.64
N ARG A 266 -14.44 12.75 -19.50
CA ARG A 266 -14.78 11.31 -19.57
C ARG A 266 -14.34 10.57 -18.31
N LEU A 267 -13.12 10.85 -17.83
CA LEU A 267 -12.63 10.35 -16.55
C LEU A 267 -13.53 10.82 -15.41
N ALA A 268 -13.84 12.12 -15.36
CA ALA A 268 -14.69 12.70 -14.33
C ALA A 268 -16.10 12.09 -14.30
N ASP A 269 -16.71 11.85 -15.47
CA ASP A 269 -18.01 11.16 -15.58
C ASP A 269 -17.98 9.77 -14.96
N ARG A 270 -16.91 9.00 -15.25
CA ARG A 270 -16.75 7.65 -14.71
C ARG A 270 -16.50 7.64 -13.21
N VAL A 271 -15.66 8.55 -12.71
CA VAL A 271 -15.39 8.72 -11.28
C VAL A 271 -16.66 9.13 -10.53
N PHE A 272 -17.44 10.07 -11.08
CA PHE A 272 -18.72 10.47 -10.52
C PHE A 272 -19.72 9.33 -10.46
N GLU A 273 -19.85 8.54 -11.53
CA GLU A 273 -20.72 7.36 -11.54
C GLU A 273 -20.33 6.38 -10.41
N LEU A 274 -19.04 6.12 -10.22
CA LEU A 274 -18.53 5.27 -9.14
C LEU A 274 -18.90 5.84 -7.76
N ALA A 275 -18.63 7.13 -7.53
CA ALA A 275 -18.93 7.79 -6.27
C ALA A 275 -20.42 7.69 -5.93
N ILE A 276 -21.31 8.12 -6.83
CA ILE A 276 -22.76 8.15 -6.58
C ILE A 276 -23.38 6.76 -6.46
N LYS A 277 -22.87 5.77 -7.20
CA LYS A 277 -23.40 4.41 -7.16
C LYS A 277 -23.04 3.68 -5.88
N LEU A 278 -21.84 3.93 -5.35
CA LEU A 278 -21.32 3.27 -4.16
C LEU A 278 -21.59 4.06 -2.87
N LEU A 279 -21.90 5.35 -2.97
CA LEU A 279 -22.41 6.18 -1.89
C LEU A 279 -23.89 5.86 -1.61
N ASP A 280 -24.12 4.64 -1.16
CA ASP A 280 -25.42 4.09 -0.84
C ASP A 280 -25.40 3.51 0.58
N ARG A 281 -26.49 3.73 1.33
CA ARG A 281 -26.61 3.32 2.73
C ARG A 281 -26.39 1.82 2.90
N ASP A 282 -26.85 1.03 1.94
CA ASP A 282 -26.80 -0.43 2.02
C ASP A 282 -25.47 -1.00 1.50
N LEU A 283 -24.59 -0.16 0.94
CA LEU A 283 -23.29 -0.58 0.40
C LEU A 283 -22.10 0.00 1.19
N LEU A 284 -22.30 1.14 1.85
CA LEU A 284 -21.22 1.88 2.51
C LEU A 284 -20.91 1.31 3.90
N PHE A 285 -20.01 0.33 3.91
CA PHE A 285 -19.41 -0.21 5.14
C PHE A 285 -17.89 0.06 5.18
N PRO A 286 -17.27 0.13 6.37
CA PRO A 286 -15.82 0.22 6.48
C PRO A 286 -15.13 -0.91 5.69
N GLY A 287 -14.16 -0.54 4.84
CA GLY A 287 -13.45 -1.46 3.98
C GLY A 287 -13.24 -0.89 2.57
N GLU A 288 -13.13 -1.79 1.59
CA GLU A 288 -12.76 -1.44 0.21
C GLU A 288 -13.79 -0.52 -0.47
N ILE A 289 -15.09 -0.77 -0.31
CA ILE A 289 -16.14 0.08 -0.93
C ILE A 289 -16.05 1.52 -0.43
N ALA A 290 -15.90 1.72 0.89
CA ALA A 290 -15.73 3.04 1.45
C ALA A 290 -14.45 3.71 0.94
N ALA A 291 -13.33 2.98 0.85
CA ALA A 291 -12.10 3.51 0.27
C ALA A 291 -12.29 3.93 -1.20
N ILE A 292 -13.00 3.14 -2.01
CA ILE A 292 -13.30 3.49 -3.42
C ILE A 292 -14.15 4.77 -3.49
N VAL A 293 -15.20 4.90 -2.66
CA VAL A 293 -16.05 6.09 -2.65
C VAL A 293 -15.27 7.32 -2.22
N GLU A 294 -14.47 7.19 -1.16
CA GLU A 294 -13.65 8.27 -0.63
C GLU A 294 -12.63 8.77 -1.65
N GLN A 295 -11.88 7.85 -2.27
CA GLN A 295 -10.94 8.18 -3.35
C GLN A 295 -11.64 8.74 -4.59
N ALA A 296 -12.86 8.29 -4.91
CA ALA A 296 -13.63 8.86 -6.02
C ALA A 296 -14.08 10.30 -5.72
N ILE A 297 -14.51 10.59 -4.49
CA ILE A 297 -14.85 11.96 -4.07
C ILE A 297 -13.61 12.85 -4.10
N GLN A 298 -12.47 12.36 -3.59
CA GLN A 298 -11.21 13.10 -3.64
C GLN A 298 -10.75 13.35 -5.08
N ALA A 299 -10.87 12.36 -5.97
CA ALA A 299 -10.55 12.52 -7.38
C ALA A 299 -11.42 13.60 -8.07
N LEU A 300 -12.73 13.65 -7.78
CA LEU A 300 -13.60 14.71 -8.29
C LEU A 300 -13.17 16.10 -7.78
N ALA A 301 -12.74 16.17 -6.53
CA ALA A 301 -12.19 17.40 -5.95
C ALA A 301 -10.90 17.82 -6.65
N CYS A 302 -9.96 16.89 -6.86
CA CYS A 302 -8.70 17.18 -7.57
C CYS A 302 -8.94 17.65 -9.03
N MET A 303 -9.92 17.06 -9.72
CA MET A 303 -10.29 17.44 -11.09
C MET A 303 -11.12 18.74 -11.18
N GLY A 304 -11.56 19.32 -10.05
CA GLY A 304 -12.43 20.50 -10.03
C GLY A 304 -13.82 20.24 -10.64
N ASP A 305 -14.35 19.01 -10.53
CA ASP A 305 -15.62 18.65 -11.15
C ASP A 305 -16.81 19.17 -10.32
N PRO A 306 -17.71 20.01 -10.87
CA PRO A 306 -18.82 20.66 -10.15
C PRO A 306 -19.73 19.69 -9.39
N ARG A 307 -19.83 18.43 -9.84
CA ARG A 307 -20.67 17.38 -9.25
C ARG A 307 -20.13 16.83 -7.93
N LEU A 308 -18.95 17.27 -7.48
CA LEU A 308 -18.50 17.05 -6.10
C LEU A 308 -19.58 17.45 -5.08
N ARG A 309 -20.33 18.54 -5.37
CA ARG A 309 -21.42 19.00 -4.52
C ARG A 309 -22.52 17.94 -4.37
N ASP A 310 -22.89 17.25 -5.44
CA ASP A 310 -23.92 16.20 -5.41
C ASP A 310 -23.52 15.04 -4.49
N CYS A 311 -22.22 14.69 -4.45
CA CYS A 311 -21.70 13.70 -3.51
C CYS A 311 -21.83 14.18 -2.06
N PHE A 312 -21.50 15.46 -1.79
CA PHE A 312 -21.60 16.07 -0.47
C PHE A 312 -23.04 16.17 0.04
N ASP A 313 -23.95 16.62 -0.82
CA ASP A 313 -25.38 16.73 -0.49
C ASP A 313 -25.99 15.36 -0.16
N ARG A 314 -25.39 14.28 -0.66
CA ARG A 314 -25.81 12.90 -0.39
C ARG A 314 -25.20 12.29 0.87
N LEU A 315 -24.06 12.78 1.38
CA LEU A 315 -23.39 12.23 2.57
C LEU A 315 -24.32 12.06 3.79
N PRO A 316 -25.22 13.01 4.14
CA PRO A 316 -26.13 12.84 5.27
C PRO A 316 -27.10 11.66 5.11
N SER A 317 -27.50 11.33 3.89
CA SER A 317 -28.47 10.27 3.60
C SER A 317 -27.94 8.85 3.84
N VAL A 318 -26.61 8.70 3.91
CA VAL A 318 -25.95 7.40 4.10
C VAL A 318 -25.91 6.99 5.57
N GLU A 319 -26.25 7.91 6.49
CA GLU A 319 -26.26 7.69 7.95
C GLU A 319 -24.91 7.18 8.51
N ALA A 320 -23.80 7.53 7.86
CA ALA A 320 -22.45 7.10 8.19
C ALA A 320 -21.57 8.31 8.59
N PRO A 321 -21.71 8.87 9.81
CA PRO A 321 -21.01 10.09 10.21
C PRO A 321 -19.48 9.96 10.17
N TRP A 322 -18.95 8.76 10.48
CA TRP A 322 -17.52 8.46 10.38
C TRP A 322 -16.97 8.64 8.95
N PHE A 323 -17.79 8.37 7.94
CA PHE A 323 -17.40 8.49 6.54
C PHE A 323 -17.38 9.95 6.10
N ALA A 324 -18.38 10.74 6.53
CA ALA A 324 -18.40 12.17 6.29
C ALA A 324 -17.19 12.88 6.95
N GLU A 325 -16.82 12.48 8.18
CA GLU A 325 -15.61 12.96 8.84
C GLU A 325 -14.33 12.60 8.07
N LEU A 326 -14.25 11.37 7.56
CA LEU A 326 -13.12 10.90 6.74
C LEU A 326 -12.97 11.74 5.46
N VAL A 327 -14.05 11.91 4.70
CA VAL A 327 -14.06 12.73 3.47
C VAL A 327 -13.67 14.17 3.79
N ASN A 328 -14.26 14.78 4.83
CA ASN A 328 -13.94 16.14 5.25
C ASN A 328 -12.47 16.31 5.65
N ARG A 329 -11.89 15.33 6.34
CA ARG A 329 -10.47 15.35 6.73
C ARG A 329 -9.57 15.33 5.50
N ASN A 330 -9.85 14.45 4.54
CA ASN A 330 -9.00 14.28 3.37
C ASN A 330 -9.10 15.48 2.42
N LEU A 331 -10.30 16.06 2.24
CA LEU A 331 -10.42 17.31 1.49
C LEU A 331 -9.74 18.51 2.16
N ARG A 332 -9.69 18.57 3.49
CA ARG A 332 -8.91 19.59 4.20
C ARG A 332 -7.41 19.40 4.00
N GLY A 333 -6.94 18.14 4.02
CA GLY A 333 -5.54 17.83 3.68
C GLY A 333 -5.17 18.32 2.28
N LEU A 334 -6.05 18.10 1.30
CA LEU A 334 -5.86 18.60 -0.06
C LEU A 334 -5.84 20.15 -0.12
N LEU A 335 -6.70 20.85 0.64
CA LEU A 335 -6.64 22.31 0.74
C LEU A 335 -5.33 22.82 1.36
N ASP A 336 -4.80 22.12 2.36
CA ASP A 336 -3.55 22.49 3.00
C ASP A 336 -2.38 22.36 2.02
N GLU A 337 -2.36 21.30 1.21
CA GLU A 337 -1.40 21.08 0.11
C GLU A 337 -1.54 22.15 -0.98
N TRP A 338 -2.76 22.59 -1.29
CA TRP A 338 -3.06 23.62 -2.29
C TRP A 338 -3.08 25.05 -1.75
N SER A 339 -2.46 25.31 -0.60
CA SER A 339 -2.47 26.64 0.02
C SER A 339 -1.85 27.75 -0.84
N GLU A 340 -1.03 27.41 -1.84
CA GLU A 340 -0.48 28.35 -2.83
C GLU A 340 -1.42 28.58 -4.04
N HIS A 341 -2.46 27.75 -4.19
CA HIS A 341 -3.40 27.72 -5.32
C HIS A 341 -4.81 28.24 -4.96
N VAL A 342 -4.92 29.15 -3.98
CA VAL A 342 -6.22 29.67 -3.48
C VAL A 342 -7.08 30.31 -4.60
N GLY A 343 -6.47 30.79 -5.67
CA GLY A 343 -7.17 31.39 -6.81
C GLY A 343 -7.85 30.39 -7.73
N GLU A 344 -7.53 29.11 -7.63
CA GLU A 344 -7.98 28.10 -8.59
C GLU A 344 -9.45 27.69 -8.34
N PRO A 345 -10.25 27.48 -9.41
CA PRO A 345 -11.66 27.08 -9.28
C PRO A 345 -11.85 25.79 -8.45
N ALA A 346 -10.99 24.80 -8.62
CA ALA A 346 -11.05 23.53 -7.88
C ALA A 346 -10.87 23.76 -6.36
N TYR A 347 -9.93 24.63 -5.97
CA TYR A 347 -9.73 25.01 -4.57
C TYR A 347 -11.00 25.66 -3.99
N GLN A 348 -11.56 26.65 -4.69
CA GLN A 348 -12.77 27.34 -4.22
C GLN A 348 -13.96 26.40 -4.11
N GLN A 349 -14.07 25.45 -5.03
CA GLN A 349 -15.12 24.44 -4.98
C GLN A 349 -15.03 23.58 -3.71
N ILE A 350 -13.83 23.12 -3.34
CA ILE A 350 -13.62 22.36 -2.10
C ILE A 350 -14.00 23.21 -0.88
N VAL A 351 -13.58 24.48 -0.86
CA VAL A 351 -13.96 25.43 0.20
C VAL A 351 -15.48 25.57 0.30
N ASP A 352 -16.17 25.68 -0.83
CA ASP A 352 -17.62 25.87 -0.88
C ASP A 352 -18.41 24.65 -0.40
N VAL A 353 -17.97 23.43 -0.72
CA VAL A 353 -18.63 22.22 -0.20
C VAL A 353 -18.35 22.03 1.29
N LEU A 354 -17.13 22.31 1.76
CA LEU A 354 -16.78 22.21 3.18
C LEU A 354 -17.48 23.28 4.04
N ARG A 355 -17.78 24.47 3.48
CA ARG A 355 -18.56 25.52 4.16
C ARG A 355 -20.06 25.25 4.15
N GLY A 356 -20.57 24.65 3.08
CA GLY A 356 -21.99 24.35 2.91
C GLY A 356 -22.47 23.12 3.69
N GLY A 357 -21.56 22.22 4.10
CA GLY A 357 -21.87 20.96 4.77
C GLY A 357 -22.17 21.05 6.27
N VAL A 358 -22.96 22.05 6.70
CA VAL A 358 -23.40 22.21 8.12
C VAL A 358 -24.89 21.94 8.26
#